data_AF-A0A497J752-F1
#
_entry.id   AF-A0A497J752-F1
#
_cell.length_a   1.000
_cell.length_b   1.000
_cell.length_c   1.000
_cell.angle_alpha   90.00
_cell.angle_beta   90.00
_cell.angle_gamma   90.00
#
_symmetry.space_group_name_H-M   'P 1'
#
loop_
_entity.id
_entity.type
_entity.pdbx_description
1 polymer ?
#
loop_
_entity_poly.entity_id
_entity_poly.type
_entity_poly.pdbx_seq_one_letter_code
_entity_poly.pdbx_strand_id
1 'polypeptide(L)' 'MRRFLQNCKRTLQVAKKPEKDEYFQVTKITGLGILLIGFVGFIIMFISTILQKGI' A
#
# COMPACT_ATOMS: atom_id res chain seq x y z
N MET A 1 -19.19 -8.32 26.95
CA MET A 1 -18.88 -9.03 25.68
C MET A 1 -19.93 -8.81 24.58
N ARG A 2 -21.19 -9.27 24.73
CA ARG A 2 -22.20 -9.20 23.63
C ARG A 2 -22.49 -7.79 23.08
N ARG A 3 -22.45 -6.75 23.93
CA ARG A 3 -22.64 -5.35 23.52
C ARG A 3 -21.51 -4.82 22.61
N PHE A 4 -20.27 -5.27 22.80
CA PHE A 4 -19.14 -4.88 21.95
C PHE A 4 -19.28 -5.42 20.53
N LEU A 5 -19.65 -6.70 20.40
CA LEU A 5 -19.91 -7.34 19.10
C LEU A 5 -21.07 -6.67 18.35
N GLN A 6 -22.14 -6.29 19.06
CA GLN A 6 -23.27 -5.57 18.48
C GLN A 6 -22.85 -4.19 17.93
N ASN A 7 -21.99 -3.47 18.66
CA ASN A 7 -21.49 -2.16 18.25
C ASN A 7 -20.55 -2.27 17.04
N CYS A 8 -19.60 -3.22 17.05
CA CYS A 8 -18.73 -3.49 15.91
C CYS A 8 -19.52 -3.85 14.64
N LYS A 9 -20.62 -4.61 14.78
CA LYS A 9 -21.50 -4.94 13.66
C LYS A 9 -22.16 -3.71 13.04
N ARG A 10 -22.60 -2.74 13.86
CA ARG A 10 -23.15 -1.47 13.35
C ARG A 10 -22.08 -0.63 12.66
N THR A 11 -20.88 -0.54 13.22
CA THR A 11 -19.78 0.21 12.60
C THR A 11 -19.37 -0.38 11.25
N LEU A 12 -19.29 -1.71 11.14
CA LEU A 12 -19.00 -2.39 9.87
C LEU A 12 -20.10 -2.20 8.82
N GLN A 13 -21.37 -2.03 9.24
CA GLN A 13 -22.48 -1.74 8.33
C GLN A 13 -22.47 -0.29 7.82
N VAL A 14 -21.94 0.66 8.61
CA VAL A 14 -21.81 2.07 8.21
C VAL A 14 -20.57 2.30 7.34
N ALA A 15 -19.59 1.40 7.37
CA ALA A 15 -18.43 1.47 6.48
C ALA A 15 -18.87 1.38 5.02
N LYS A 16 -18.69 2.47 4.27
CA LYS A 16 -19.02 2.52 2.84
C LYS A 16 -18.03 1.66 2.05
N LYS A 17 -18.53 0.67 1.33
CA LYS A 17 -17.71 -0.10 0.38
C LYS A 17 -17.24 0.86 -0.72
N PRO A 18 -15.92 0.96 -0.99
CA PRO A 18 -15.43 1.86 -2.02
C PRO A 18 -16.02 1.47 -3.38
N GLU A 19 -16.34 2.46 -4.19
CA GLU A 19 -16.74 2.20 -5.57
C GLU A 19 -15.54 1.69 -6.36
N LYS A 20 -15.78 0.87 -7.40
CA LYS A 20 -14.70 0.29 -8.18
C LYS A 20 -13.80 1.37 -8.80
N ASP A 21 -14.39 2.47 -9.25
CA ASP A 21 -13.65 3.58 -9.84
C ASP A 21 -12.72 4.28 -8.84
N GLU A 22 -13.23 4.65 -7.66
CA GLU A 22 -12.42 5.22 -6.56
C GLU A 22 -11.28 4.28 -6.17
N TYR A 23 -11.55 2.97 -6.08
CA TYR A 23 -10.52 1.96 -5.79
C TYR A 23 -9.42 1.92 -6.85
N PHE A 24 -9.77 1.99 -8.13
CA PHE A 24 -8.79 2.01 -9.22
C PHE A 24 -7.99 3.31 -9.23
N GLN A 25 -8.60 4.46 -8.95
CA GLN A 25 -7.88 5.73 -8.86
C GLN A 25 -6.84 5.69 -7.74
N VAL A 26 -7.25 5.28 -6.53
CA VAL A 26 -6.35 5.17 -5.38
C VAL A 26 -5.23 4.17 -5.67
N THR A 27 -5.56 2.98 -6.17
CA THR A 27 -4.58 1.93 -6.47
C THR A 27 -3.55 2.37 -7.51
N LYS A 28 -3.96 3.12 -8.55
CA LYS A 28 -3.03 3.68 -9.53
C LYS A 28 -2.05 4.65 -8.89
N ILE A 29 -2.53 5.57 -8.05
CA ILE A 29 -1.69 6.58 -7.39
C ILE A 29 -0.73 5.90 -6.40
N THR A 30 -1.24 5.00 -5.55
CA THR A 30 -0.41 4.29 -4.57
C THR A 30 0.59 3.36 -5.25
N GLY A 31 0.18 2.67 -6.32
CA GLY A 31 1.05 1.82 -7.13
C GLY A 31 2.21 2.60 -7.76
N LEU A 32 1.93 3.82 -8.26
CA LEU A 32 2.95 4.71 -8.81
C LEU A 32 3.95 5.16 -7.72
N GLY A 33 3.46 5.47 -6.52
CA GLY A 33 4.31 5.82 -5.37
C GLY A 33 5.22 4.67 -4.93
N ILE A 34 4.68 3.46 -4.81
CA ILE A 34 5.45 2.25 -4.45
C ILE A 34 6.51 1.96 -5.51
N LEU A 35 6.15 2.07 -6.79
CA LEU A 35 7.08 1.85 -7.90
C LEU A 35 8.24 2.86 -7.84
N LEU A 36 7.96 4.16 -7.63
CA LEU A 36 8.98 5.19 -7.54
C LEU A 36 9.94 4.96 -6.36
N ILE A 37 9.40 4.75 -5.15
CA ILE A 37 10.22 4.54 -3.96
C ILE A 37 11.03 3.24 -4.07
N GLY A 38 10.41 2.17 -4.56
CA GLY A 38 11.07 0.89 -4.82
C GLY A 38 12.17 1.00 -5.87
N PHE A 39 11.96 1.80 -6.93
CA PHE A 39 12.96 2.02 -7.97
C PHE A 39 14.17 2.82 -7.45
N VAL A 40 13.94 3.84 -6.62
CA VAL A 40 15.03 4.59 -5.97
C VAL A 40 15.85 3.67 -5.06
N GLY A 41 15.19 2.88 -4.20
CA GLY A 41 15.88 1.90 -3.35
C GLY A 41 16.62 0.83 -4.16
N PHE A 42 16.03 0.39 -5.28
CA PHE A 42 16.65 -0.56 -6.20
C PHE A 42 17.92 0.02 -6.82
N ILE A 43 17.91 1.26 -7.30
CA ILE A 43 19.10 1.91 -7.86
C ILE A 43 20.23 1.98 -6.83
N ILE A 44 19.93 2.36 -5.60
CA ILE A 44 20.93 2.45 -4.52
C ILE A 44 21.57 1.09 -4.29
N MET A 45 20.77 0.04 -4.09
CA MET A 45 21.26 -1.33 -3.87
C MET A 45 22.00 -1.88 -5.10
N PHE A 46 21.53 -1.57 -6.30
CA PHE A 46 22.15 -1.98 -7.55
C PHE A 46 23.56 -1.40 -7.68
N ILE A 47 23.72 -0.08 -7.44
CA ILE A 47 25.02 0.58 -7.47
C ILE A 47 25.92 0.03 -6.36
N SER A 48 25.42 -0.12 -5.12
CA SER A 48 26.19 -0.70 -4.02
C SER A 48 26.68 -2.11 -4.31
N THR A 49 25.86 -2.95 -4.96
CA THR A 49 26.24 -4.33 -5.32
C THR A 49 27.31 -4.36 -6.40
N ILE A 50 27.20 -3.49 -7.42
CA ILE A 50 28.21 -3.39 -8.49
C ILE A 50 29.54 -2.87 -7.93
N LEU A 51 29.52 -1.86 -7.07
CA LEU A 51 30.72 -1.33 -6.42
C LEU A 51 31.38 -2.37 -5.50
N GLN A 52 30.59 -3.11 -4.72
CA GLN A 52 31.11 -4.15 -3.82
C GLN A 52 31.66 -5.38 -4.57
N LYS A 53 31.13 -5.72 -5.75
CA LYS A 53 31.68 -6.81 -6.59
C LYS A 53 32.92 -6.40 -7.38
N GLY A 54 33.22 -5.11 -7.48
CA GLY A 54 34.34 -4.56 -8.26
C GLY A 54 35.63 -4.30 -7.46
N ILE A 55 35.59 -4.51 -6.13
CA ILE A 55 36.74 -4.53 -5.22
C ILE A 55 36.96 -5.98 -4.78
#